data_AF-A0A920I331-F1
#
_entry.id   AF-A0A920I331-F1
#
_cell.length_a   1.000
_cell.length_b   1.000
_cell.length_c   1.000
_cell.angle_alpha   90.00
_cell.angle_beta   90.00
_cell.angle_gamma   90.00
#
_symmetry.space_group_name_H-M   'P 1'
#
loop_
_entity.id
_entity.type
_entity.pdbx_description
1 polymer ?
#
loop_
_entity_poly.entity_id
_entity_poly.type
_entity_poly.pdbx_seq_one_letter_code
_entity_poly.pdbx_strand_id
1 'polypeptide(L)'
;MPALRDDIDPDGLLEYSVVFSDRSLNSMSDAFGEVMRDISRIMRNAYGAASVAVVPGGGTYGMEAIARQFANDARVLVIRNGWFSYRWSQIMEAGKLASHTTVLAASQCDDNTDAPFAPCPLEDILERIRAEKPDVVFCPHVETSAGMMMPDNFIRAVTGCVHEHGGIFVLDCVASGTVFVNLEETGSMCC
;
A
#
# COMPACT_ATOMS: atom_id res chain seq x y z
N MET A 1 43.07 -9.00 12.16
CA MET A 1 42.63 -8.09 13.23
C MET A 1 41.32 -8.64 13.75
N PRO A 2 41.09 -8.75 15.07
CA PRO A 2 39.77 -9.06 15.58
C PRO A 2 38.79 -7.92 15.20
N ALA A 3 37.49 -8.22 15.12
CA ALA A 3 36.46 -7.20 14.94
C ALA A 3 36.55 -6.14 16.06
N LEU A 4 36.28 -4.87 15.77
CA LEU A 4 36.29 -3.81 16.79
C LEU A 4 35.04 -3.90 17.69
N ARG A 5 34.00 -4.59 17.23
CA ARG A 5 32.75 -4.88 17.93
C ARG A 5 32.37 -6.35 17.76
N ASP A 6 31.93 -6.97 18.84
CA ASP A 6 31.49 -8.36 18.93
C ASP A 6 29.99 -8.48 19.28
N ASP A 7 29.26 -7.37 19.35
CA ASP A 7 27.86 -7.34 19.78
C ASP A 7 26.83 -7.37 18.64
N ILE A 8 27.23 -7.03 17.41
CA ILE A 8 26.30 -6.87 16.28
C ILE A 8 25.93 -8.20 15.61
N ASP A 9 26.92 -9.06 15.39
CA ASP A 9 26.73 -10.43 14.85
C ASP A 9 27.73 -11.36 15.56
N PRO A 10 27.49 -11.69 16.85
CA PRO A 10 28.50 -12.31 17.72
C PRO A 10 29.01 -13.67 17.24
N ASP A 11 28.14 -14.43 16.57
CA ASP A 11 28.43 -15.75 16.00
C ASP A 11 28.70 -15.68 14.49
N GLY A 12 28.78 -14.47 13.93
CA GLY A 12 28.94 -14.20 12.51
C GLY A 12 30.38 -14.29 12.00
N LEU A 13 30.55 -14.00 10.71
CA LEU A 13 31.86 -13.93 10.06
C LEU A 13 32.54 -12.57 10.32
N LEU A 14 33.86 -12.52 10.17
CA LEU A 14 34.58 -11.24 10.16
C LEU A 14 34.13 -10.39 8.97
N GLU A 15 33.77 -9.14 9.27
CA GLU A 15 33.23 -8.21 8.28
C GLU A 15 34.33 -7.62 7.39
N TYR A 16 34.48 -8.17 6.18
CA TYR A 16 35.36 -7.70 5.12
C TYR A 16 34.61 -7.42 3.81
N SER A 17 33.28 -7.35 3.85
CA SER A 17 32.50 -6.98 2.67
C SER A 17 32.70 -5.50 2.33
N VAL A 18 32.30 -5.14 1.11
CA VAL A 18 32.35 -3.77 0.61
C VAL A 18 31.08 -2.95 0.93
N VAL A 19 30.10 -3.57 1.59
CA VAL A 19 28.76 -3.00 1.80
C VAL A 19 28.48 -2.65 3.26
N PHE A 20 29.15 -3.29 4.21
CA PHE A 20 28.95 -3.07 5.65
C PHE A 20 30.27 -2.90 6.39
N SER A 21 30.17 -2.47 7.64
CA SER A 21 31.25 -2.55 8.64
C SER A 21 30.72 -3.26 9.89
N ASP A 22 31.59 -3.54 10.86
CA ASP A 22 31.23 -4.18 12.14
C ASP A 22 30.27 -3.38 13.04
N ARG A 23 29.69 -2.28 12.52
CA ARG A 23 28.71 -1.42 13.18
C ARG A 23 27.27 -1.71 12.78
N SER A 24 27.05 -2.59 11.80
CA SER A 24 25.74 -2.90 11.22
C SER A 24 25.63 -4.37 10.91
N LEU A 25 24.44 -4.95 11.10
CA LEU A 25 24.19 -6.33 10.73
C LEU A 25 24.28 -6.48 9.21
N ASN A 26 25.13 -7.38 8.73
CA ASN A 26 25.31 -7.62 7.30
C ASN A 26 24.06 -8.28 6.72
N SER A 27 23.53 -7.74 5.62
CA SER A 27 22.33 -8.30 4.98
C SER A 27 22.52 -9.70 4.39
N MET A 28 23.76 -10.18 4.29
CA MET A 28 24.11 -11.54 3.86
C MET A 28 24.32 -12.50 5.03
N SER A 29 24.23 -12.06 6.28
CA SER A 29 24.41 -12.94 7.45
C SER A 29 23.18 -13.82 7.69
N ASP A 30 23.39 -14.97 8.34
CA ASP A 30 22.30 -15.88 8.71
C ASP A 30 21.28 -15.19 9.65
N ALA A 31 21.77 -14.36 10.57
CA ALA A 31 20.95 -13.58 11.48
C ALA A 31 20.02 -12.60 10.73
N PHE A 32 20.52 -11.87 9.73
CA PHE A 32 19.67 -11.00 8.91
C PHE A 32 18.68 -11.82 8.07
N GLY A 33 19.12 -12.98 7.56
CA GLY A 33 18.24 -13.91 6.84
C GLY A 33 17.09 -14.44 7.70
N GLU A 34 17.30 -14.68 8.99
CA GLU A 34 16.24 -14.99 9.95
C GLU A 34 15.28 -13.83 10.17
N VAL A 35 15.81 -12.61 10.39
CA VAL A 35 14.99 -11.39 10.53
C VAL A 35 14.05 -11.20 9.33
N MET A 36 14.55 -11.34 8.10
CA MET A 36 13.73 -11.19 6.90
C MET A 36 12.68 -12.29 6.75
N ARG A 37 13.00 -13.53 7.12
CA ARG A 37 12.02 -14.64 7.15
C ARG A 37 10.92 -14.38 8.18
N ASP A 38 11.28 -13.83 9.33
CA ASP A 38 10.33 -13.46 10.37
C ASP A 38 9.42 -12.32 9.97
N ILE A 39 9.95 -11.23 9.40
CA ILE A 39 9.14 -10.14 8.82
C ILE A 39 8.14 -10.73 7.81
N SER A 40 8.61 -11.58 6.91
CA SER A 40 7.78 -12.23 5.89
C SER A 40 6.66 -13.07 6.51
N ARG A 41 6.98 -13.88 7.53
CA ARG A 41 6.01 -14.71 8.26
C ARG A 41 4.97 -13.88 9.00
N ILE A 42 5.43 -12.90 9.78
CA ILE A 42 4.56 -12.04 10.61
C ILE A 42 3.59 -11.26 9.73
N MET A 43 4.09 -10.60 8.68
CA MET A 43 3.27 -9.76 7.80
C MET A 43 2.26 -10.58 7.00
N ARG A 44 2.65 -11.74 6.44
CA ARG A 44 1.70 -12.64 5.77
C ARG A 44 0.59 -13.10 6.72
N ASN A 45 0.93 -13.44 7.96
CA ASN A 45 -0.07 -13.87 8.94
C ASN A 45 -1.00 -12.72 9.36
N ALA A 46 -0.46 -11.52 9.56
CA ALA A 46 -1.25 -10.36 9.99
C ALA A 46 -2.28 -9.92 8.93
N TYR A 47 -1.92 -10.03 7.64
CA TYR A 47 -2.75 -9.57 6.54
C TYR A 47 -3.40 -10.68 5.70
N GLY A 48 -3.23 -11.96 6.07
CA GLY A 48 -3.69 -13.07 5.20
C GLY A 48 -3.09 -12.99 3.79
N ALA A 49 -1.84 -12.53 3.67
CA ALA A 49 -1.21 -12.24 2.39
C ALA A 49 -0.46 -13.47 1.85
N ALA A 50 -0.51 -13.68 0.53
CA ALA A 50 0.25 -14.74 -0.14
C ALA A 50 1.77 -14.45 -0.15
N SER A 51 2.16 -13.18 -0.21
CA SER A 51 3.55 -12.73 -0.34
C SER A 51 3.77 -11.38 0.32
N VAL A 52 5.03 -11.06 0.61
CA VAL A 52 5.45 -9.78 1.20
C VAL A 52 6.70 -9.29 0.48
N ALA A 53 6.73 -8.01 0.15
CA ALA A 53 7.91 -7.30 -0.32
C ALA A 53 8.27 -6.19 0.67
N VAL A 54 9.56 -6.04 0.97
CA VAL A 54 10.07 -4.94 1.80
C VAL A 54 10.76 -3.93 0.90
N VAL A 55 10.26 -2.69 0.88
CA VAL A 55 10.80 -1.60 0.06
C VAL A 55 11.53 -0.62 0.99
N PRO A 56 12.88 -0.54 0.91
CA PRO A 56 13.64 0.42 1.73
C PRO A 56 13.24 1.87 1.40
N GLY A 57 12.81 2.62 2.42
CA GLY A 57 12.29 3.99 2.28
C GLY A 57 11.20 4.30 3.30
N GLY A 58 10.20 5.07 2.90
CA GLY A 58 8.97 5.28 3.68
C GLY A 58 7.74 4.70 2.97
N GLY A 59 6.55 4.82 3.58
CA GLY A 59 5.30 4.31 2.98
C GLY A 59 5.07 4.80 1.54
N THR A 60 5.40 6.07 1.25
CA THR A 60 5.34 6.63 -0.10
C THR A 60 6.18 5.88 -1.13
N TYR A 61 7.32 5.30 -0.74
CA TYR A 61 8.18 4.54 -1.65
C TYR A 61 7.49 3.22 -2.03
N GLY A 62 6.78 2.60 -1.07
CA GLY A 62 5.89 1.48 -1.35
C GLY A 62 4.77 1.85 -2.32
N MET A 63 4.11 2.99 -2.09
CA MET A 63 3.08 3.50 -3.02
C MET A 63 3.64 3.69 -4.44
N GLU A 64 4.78 4.35 -4.58
CA GLU A 64 5.39 4.58 -5.90
C GLU A 64 5.89 3.30 -6.56
N ALA A 65 6.43 2.35 -5.79
CA ALA A 65 6.80 1.03 -6.31
C ALA A 65 5.59 0.29 -6.90
N ILE A 66 4.46 0.28 -6.19
CA ILE A 66 3.20 -0.31 -6.67
C ILE A 66 2.71 0.43 -7.93
N ALA A 67 2.68 1.77 -7.91
CA ALA A 67 2.23 2.57 -9.04
C ALA A 67 3.09 2.29 -10.29
N ARG A 68 4.41 2.26 -10.16
CA ARG A 68 5.31 1.99 -11.29
C ARG A 68 5.17 0.57 -11.83
N GLN A 69 4.82 -0.39 -10.97
CA GLN A 69 4.65 -1.78 -11.36
C GLN A 69 3.31 -2.03 -12.08
N PHE A 70 2.23 -1.36 -11.67
CA PHE A 70 0.87 -1.71 -12.10
C PHE A 70 0.13 -0.61 -12.86
N ALA A 71 0.52 0.66 -12.72
CA ALA A 71 -0.19 1.78 -13.34
C ALA A 71 0.43 2.28 -14.66
N ASN A 72 1.57 1.73 -15.10
CA ASN A 72 2.22 2.19 -16.33
C ASN A 72 1.36 1.89 -17.57
N ASP A 73 1.04 2.92 -18.35
CA ASP A 73 0.10 2.94 -19.48
C ASP A 73 -1.31 2.42 -19.15
N ALA A 74 -1.64 2.27 -17.86
CA ALA A 74 -2.90 1.72 -17.39
C ALA A 74 -3.97 2.80 -17.19
N ARG A 75 -5.24 2.39 -17.25
CA ARG A 75 -6.40 3.19 -16.82
C ARG A 75 -6.55 3.04 -15.31
N VAL A 76 -6.40 4.14 -14.58
CA VAL A 76 -6.39 4.17 -13.13
C VAL A 76 -7.63 4.88 -12.59
N LEU A 77 -8.20 4.36 -11.51
CA LEU A 77 -9.17 5.07 -10.68
C LEU A 77 -8.64 5.24 -9.26
N VAL A 78 -8.74 6.45 -8.71
CA VAL A 78 -8.34 6.76 -7.33
C VAL A 78 -9.56 7.17 -6.50
N ILE A 79 -9.81 6.44 -5.41
CA ILE A 79 -10.77 6.83 -4.38
C ILE A 79 -10.05 7.81 -3.43
N ARG A 80 -10.35 9.10 -3.56
CA ARG A 80 -9.61 10.20 -2.91
C ARG A 80 -10.40 10.77 -1.74
N ASN A 81 -10.08 10.28 -0.55
CA ASN A 81 -10.69 10.73 0.70
C ASN A 81 -9.93 11.91 1.35
N GLY A 82 -8.73 12.25 0.86
CA GLY A 82 -7.91 13.29 1.48
C GLY A 82 -6.52 13.42 0.86
N TRP A 83 -5.57 13.89 1.66
CA TRP A 83 -4.22 14.25 1.21
C TRP A 83 -3.35 13.03 0.89
N PHE A 84 -3.49 11.93 1.65
CA PHE A 84 -2.66 10.75 1.42
C PHE A 84 -3.17 9.92 0.24
N SER A 85 -4.47 9.86 0.02
CA SER A 85 -5.04 9.31 -1.22
C SER A 85 -4.86 10.21 -2.44
N TYR A 86 -4.77 11.53 -2.28
CA TYR A 86 -4.32 12.44 -3.34
C TYR A 86 -2.91 12.09 -3.83
N ARG A 87 -2.05 11.57 -2.96
CA ARG A 87 -0.67 11.19 -3.31
C ARG A 87 -0.59 10.18 -4.45
N TRP A 88 -1.58 9.30 -4.62
CA TRP A 88 -1.65 8.41 -5.78
C TRP A 88 -1.69 9.20 -7.09
N SER A 89 -2.58 10.18 -7.20
CA SER A 89 -2.66 11.06 -8.38
C SER A 89 -1.36 11.85 -8.57
N GLN A 90 -0.73 12.34 -7.48
CA GLN A 90 0.57 13.03 -7.58
C GLN A 90 1.66 12.13 -8.17
N ILE A 91 1.74 10.87 -7.72
CA ILE A 91 2.69 9.88 -8.25
C ILE A 91 2.43 9.64 -9.75
N MET A 92 1.16 9.44 -10.14
CA MET A 92 0.79 9.22 -11.54
C MET A 92 1.16 10.41 -12.42
N GLU A 93 0.87 11.64 -11.98
CA GLU A 93 1.15 12.87 -12.71
C GLU A 93 2.66 13.14 -12.83
N ALA A 94 3.39 13.05 -11.72
CA ALA A 94 4.83 13.31 -11.69
C ALA A 94 5.61 12.27 -12.53
N GLY A 95 5.19 11.00 -12.45
CA GLY A 95 5.80 9.92 -13.21
C GLY A 95 5.29 9.78 -14.65
N LYS A 96 4.20 10.47 -15.01
CA LYS A 96 3.44 10.25 -16.27
C LYS A 96 3.15 8.77 -16.51
N LEU A 97 2.70 8.08 -15.47
CA LEU A 97 2.58 6.62 -15.47
C LEU A 97 1.30 6.16 -16.18
N ALA A 98 0.15 6.67 -15.75
CA ALA A 98 -1.15 6.21 -16.24
C ALA A 98 -1.49 6.79 -17.62
N SER A 99 -2.14 6.00 -18.47
CA SER A 99 -2.72 6.48 -19.73
C SER A 99 -3.99 7.31 -19.48
N HIS A 100 -4.68 7.04 -18.37
CA HIS A 100 -5.84 7.81 -17.91
C HIS A 100 -6.00 7.69 -16.40
N THR A 101 -6.35 8.78 -15.71
CA THR A 101 -6.61 8.80 -14.26
C THR A 101 -7.98 9.40 -13.98
N THR A 102 -8.87 8.60 -13.39
CA THR A 102 -10.16 9.03 -12.84
C THR A 102 -10.04 9.20 -11.33
N VAL A 103 -10.64 10.27 -10.79
CA VAL A 103 -10.64 10.53 -9.34
C VAL A 103 -12.06 10.63 -8.83
N LEU A 104 -12.38 9.82 -7.82
CA LEU A 104 -13.64 9.90 -7.07
C LEU A 104 -13.34 10.48 -5.69
N ALA A 105 -13.67 11.76 -5.51
CA ALA A 105 -13.33 12.49 -4.31
C ALA A 105 -14.43 12.39 -3.23
N ALA A 106 -14.01 12.38 -1.97
CA ALA A 106 -14.90 12.66 -0.85
C ALA A 106 -15.53 14.07 -0.97
N SER A 107 -16.72 14.22 -0.42
CA SER A 107 -17.47 15.49 -0.41
C SER A 107 -18.08 15.76 0.97
N GLN A 108 -18.43 17.01 1.23
CA GLN A 108 -19.19 17.36 2.43
C GLN A 108 -20.58 16.72 2.38
N CYS A 109 -21.09 16.32 3.54
CA CYS A 109 -22.42 15.72 3.65
C CYS A 109 -23.55 16.74 3.43
N ASP A 110 -23.30 18.02 3.73
CA ASP A 110 -24.26 19.12 3.67
C ASP A 110 -23.56 20.43 3.24
N ASP A 111 -24.34 21.44 2.83
CA ASP A 111 -23.86 22.75 2.37
C ASP A 111 -23.34 23.68 3.51
N ASN A 112 -23.00 23.13 4.67
CA ASN A 112 -22.45 23.89 5.79
C ASN A 112 -20.92 23.84 5.80
N THR A 113 -20.27 24.97 6.12
CA THR A 113 -18.81 25.10 6.16
C THR A 113 -18.14 24.08 7.09
N ASP A 114 -18.78 23.76 8.22
CA ASP A 114 -18.27 22.81 9.22
C ASP A 114 -18.84 21.39 9.05
N ALA A 115 -19.51 21.10 7.93
CA ALA A 115 -20.06 19.76 7.68
C ALA A 115 -18.95 18.72 7.56
N PRO A 116 -19.15 17.50 8.11
CA PRO A 116 -18.19 16.41 7.95
C PRO A 116 -18.09 16.01 6.47
N PHE A 117 -16.95 15.43 6.11
CA PHE A 117 -16.74 14.79 4.82
C PHE A 117 -17.12 13.31 4.88
N ALA A 118 -17.68 12.82 3.77
CA ALA A 118 -17.88 11.40 3.53
C ALA A 118 -17.19 10.99 2.22
N PRO A 119 -16.77 9.72 2.09
CA PRO A 119 -16.29 9.17 0.83
C PRO A 119 -17.36 9.28 -0.25
N CYS A 120 -16.95 9.20 -1.52
CA CYS A 120 -17.90 9.03 -2.62
C CYS A 120 -18.82 7.83 -2.32
N PRO A 121 -20.15 7.94 -2.53
CA PRO A 121 -21.07 6.85 -2.25
C PRO A 121 -20.66 5.55 -2.94
N LEU A 122 -20.78 4.42 -2.22
CA LEU A 122 -20.33 3.13 -2.74
C LEU A 122 -20.98 2.81 -4.09
N GLU A 123 -22.29 3.03 -4.25
CA GLU A 123 -22.99 2.76 -5.51
C GLU A 123 -22.41 3.55 -6.69
N ASP A 124 -22.08 4.83 -6.48
CA ASP A 124 -21.47 5.68 -7.50
C ASP A 124 -20.06 5.19 -7.87
N ILE A 125 -19.29 4.71 -6.87
CA ILE A 125 -17.98 4.07 -7.10
C ILE A 125 -18.15 2.80 -7.95
N LEU A 126 -19.09 1.93 -7.59
CA LEU A 126 -19.33 0.69 -8.32
C LEU A 126 -19.81 0.95 -9.75
N GLU A 127 -20.73 1.90 -9.94
CA GLU A 127 -21.21 2.32 -11.27
C GLU A 127 -20.06 2.84 -12.12
N ARG A 128 -19.21 3.71 -11.55
CA ARG A 128 -18.04 4.26 -12.23
C ARG A 128 -17.05 3.16 -12.65
N ILE A 129 -16.76 2.22 -11.76
CA ILE A 129 -15.84 1.10 -12.05
C ILE A 129 -16.39 0.24 -13.20
N ARG A 130 -17.69 -0.10 -13.20
CA ARG A 130 -18.30 -0.88 -14.29
C ARG A 130 -18.28 -0.13 -15.62
N ALA A 131 -18.50 1.18 -15.59
CA ALA A 131 -18.53 2.02 -16.78
C ALA A 131 -17.14 2.20 -17.40
N GLU A 132 -16.13 2.45 -16.57
CA GLU A 132 -14.79 2.81 -17.05
C GLU A 132 -13.80 1.66 -17.14
N LYS A 133 -14.10 0.55 -16.45
CA LYS A 133 -13.28 -0.66 -16.35
C LYS A 133 -11.80 -0.32 -16.13
N PRO A 134 -11.46 0.36 -15.02
CA PRO A 134 -10.07 0.71 -14.72
C PRO A 134 -9.25 -0.58 -14.54
N ASP A 135 -8.03 -0.58 -15.05
CA ASP A 135 -7.07 -1.67 -14.88
C ASP A 135 -6.62 -1.75 -13.41
N VAL A 136 -6.52 -0.60 -12.73
CA VAL A 136 -6.13 -0.51 -11.31
C VAL A 136 -6.98 0.51 -10.56
N VAL A 137 -7.46 0.12 -9.38
CA VAL A 137 -8.16 1.00 -8.43
C VAL A 137 -7.31 1.16 -7.16
N PHE A 138 -7.05 2.40 -6.76
CA PHE A 138 -6.33 2.75 -5.54
C PHE A 138 -7.28 3.33 -4.49
N CYS A 139 -7.19 2.84 -3.25
CA CYS A 139 -8.07 3.27 -2.17
C CYS A 139 -7.31 3.30 -0.83
N PRO A 140 -7.44 4.35 0.00
CA PRO A 140 -6.94 4.31 1.37
C PRO A 140 -7.85 3.45 2.25
N HIS A 141 -7.28 2.54 3.04
CA HIS A 141 -8.03 1.91 4.14
C HIS A 141 -8.38 2.94 5.20
N VAL A 142 -7.38 3.73 5.63
CA VAL A 142 -7.57 4.87 6.52
C VAL A 142 -6.93 6.10 5.88
N GLU A 143 -7.72 7.16 5.70
CA GLU A 143 -7.21 8.45 5.25
C GLU A 143 -6.88 9.33 6.45
N THR A 144 -5.60 9.49 6.73
CA THR A 144 -5.09 10.23 7.90
C THR A 144 -5.55 11.69 7.92
N SER A 145 -5.62 12.36 6.77
CA SER A 145 -5.93 13.80 6.76
C SER A 145 -7.40 14.10 7.06
N ALA A 146 -8.28 13.11 6.90
CA ALA A 146 -9.72 13.27 7.08
C ALA A 146 -10.32 12.35 8.16
N GLY A 147 -9.51 11.42 8.71
CA GLY A 147 -9.98 10.47 9.72
C GLY A 147 -11.03 9.48 9.22
N MET A 148 -11.07 9.22 7.91
CA MET A 148 -12.04 8.32 7.28
C MET A 148 -11.46 6.92 7.12
N MET A 149 -12.24 5.90 7.49
CA MET A 149 -11.87 4.49 7.37
C MET A 149 -12.86 3.74 6.47
N MET A 150 -12.34 2.91 5.57
CA MET A 150 -13.14 2.07 4.68
C MET A 150 -13.40 0.71 5.35
N PRO A 151 -14.65 0.34 5.61
CA PRO A 151 -14.96 -0.94 6.26
C PRO A 151 -14.79 -2.13 5.30
N ASP A 152 -14.58 -3.34 5.84
CA ASP A 152 -14.38 -4.56 5.04
C ASP A 152 -15.45 -4.84 3.99
N ASN A 153 -16.71 -4.53 4.27
CA ASN A 153 -17.80 -4.72 3.31
C ASN A 153 -17.68 -3.76 2.12
N PHE A 154 -17.23 -2.53 2.33
CA PHE A 154 -16.89 -1.59 1.27
C PHE A 154 -15.73 -2.13 0.43
N ILE A 155 -14.65 -2.55 1.10
CA ILE A 155 -13.45 -3.08 0.43
C ILE A 155 -13.81 -4.27 -0.45
N ARG A 156 -14.58 -5.24 0.10
CA ARG A 156 -15.07 -6.41 -0.65
C ARG A 156 -15.92 -6.04 -1.86
N ALA A 157 -16.84 -5.09 -1.70
CA ALA A 157 -17.71 -4.67 -2.80
C ALA A 157 -16.93 -4.03 -3.95
N VAL A 158 -16.01 -3.11 -3.63
CA VAL A 158 -15.16 -2.45 -4.64
C VAL A 158 -14.25 -3.48 -5.32
N THR A 159 -13.57 -4.32 -4.53
CA THR A 159 -12.66 -5.34 -5.05
C THR A 159 -13.37 -6.34 -5.95
N GLY A 160 -14.55 -6.84 -5.54
CA GLY A 160 -15.37 -7.73 -6.36
C GLY A 160 -15.72 -7.10 -7.71
N CYS A 161 -16.16 -5.84 -7.70
CA CYS A 161 -16.49 -5.09 -8.92
C CYS A 161 -15.28 -4.90 -9.84
N VAL A 162 -14.09 -4.65 -9.28
CA VAL A 162 -12.85 -4.54 -10.05
C VAL A 162 -12.45 -5.89 -10.69
N HIS A 163 -12.62 -6.99 -9.94
CA HIS A 163 -12.29 -8.32 -10.41
C HIS A 163 -13.24 -8.84 -11.50
N GLU A 164 -14.49 -8.36 -11.58
CA GLU A 164 -15.45 -8.73 -12.64
C GLU A 164 -14.90 -8.47 -14.06
N HIS A 165 -14.04 -7.48 -14.24
CA HIS A 165 -13.35 -7.20 -15.51
C HIS A 165 -11.84 -7.47 -15.49
N GLY A 166 -11.34 -8.15 -14.45
CA GLY A 166 -9.93 -8.56 -14.34
C GLY A 166 -8.96 -7.44 -13.93
N GLY A 167 -9.45 -6.33 -13.38
CA GLY A 167 -8.61 -5.28 -12.83
C GLY A 167 -8.00 -5.65 -11.48
N ILE A 168 -7.15 -4.76 -10.94
CA ILE A 168 -6.47 -4.92 -9.65
C ILE A 168 -6.98 -3.88 -8.66
N PHE A 169 -7.24 -4.30 -7.42
CA PHE A 169 -7.55 -3.40 -6.32
C PHE A 169 -6.37 -3.27 -5.33
N VAL A 170 -5.90 -2.04 -5.14
CA VAL A 170 -4.79 -1.66 -4.25
C VAL A 170 -5.33 -0.91 -3.04
N LEU A 171 -5.07 -1.44 -1.84
CA LEU A 171 -5.50 -0.87 -0.57
C LEU A 171 -4.31 -0.26 0.19
N ASP A 172 -4.29 1.06 0.38
CA ASP A 172 -3.26 1.72 1.18
C ASP A 172 -3.57 1.58 2.67
N CYS A 173 -2.79 0.75 3.36
CA CYS A 173 -2.95 0.45 4.77
C CYS A 173 -2.00 1.20 5.70
N VAL A 174 -1.20 2.15 5.21
CA VAL A 174 -0.12 2.78 6.00
C VAL A 174 -0.62 3.39 7.31
N ALA A 175 -1.85 3.92 7.32
CA ALA A 175 -2.46 4.57 8.49
C ALA A 175 -3.41 3.65 9.30
N SER A 176 -3.50 2.36 8.99
CA SER A 176 -4.47 1.44 9.62
C SER A 176 -4.18 1.14 11.09
N GLY A 177 -2.93 1.32 11.52
CA GLY A 177 -2.50 0.92 12.87
C GLY A 177 -2.71 -0.58 13.09
N THR A 178 -3.43 -0.93 14.16
CA THR A 178 -3.74 -2.33 14.51
C THR A 178 -5.06 -2.83 13.92
N VAL A 179 -5.67 -2.08 13.00
CA VAL A 179 -6.87 -2.51 12.27
C VAL A 179 -6.40 -3.30 11.06
N PHE A 180 -6.15 -4.60 11.28
CA PHE A 180 -5.69 -5.51 10.23
C PHE A 180 -6.83 -5.84 9.26
N VAL A 181 -6.50 -5.86 7.97
CA VAL A 181 -7.39 -6.28 6.88
C VAL A 181 -6.89 -7.62 6.36
N ASN A 182 -7.76 -8.61 6.24
CA ASN A 182 -7.41 -9.86 5.59
C ASN A 182 -7.52 -9.70 4.06
N LEU A 183 -6.39 -9.74 3.37
CA LEU A 183 -6.29 -9.54 1.91
C LEU A 183 -6.94 -10.68 1.13
N GLU A 184 -6.84 -11.93 1.62
CA GLU A 184 -7.51 -13.07 0.99
C GLU A 184 -9.04 -12.93 1.11
N GLU A 185 -9.56 -12.58 2.29
CA GLU A 185 -10.99 -12.43 2.51
C GLU A 185 -11.61 -11.21 1.80
N THR A 186 -10.84 -10.13 1.68
CA THR A 186 -11.30 -8.92 0.97
C THR A 186 -11.02 -8.94 -0.53
N GLY A 187 -10.14 -9.84 -0.99
CA GLY A 187 -9.65 -9.93 -2.36
C GLY A 187 -8.61 -8.88 -2.73
N SER A 188 -8.18 -8.02 -1.80
CA SER A 188 -7.30 -6.89 -2.08
C SER A 188 -5.86 -7.36 -2.39
N MET A 189 -5.16 -6.72 -3.33
CA MET A 189 -3.83 -7.18 -3.74
C MET A 189 -2.68 -6.68 -2.85
N CYS A 190 -2.73 -5.42 -2.44
CA CYS A 190 -1.63 -4.78 -1.72
C CYS A 190 -2.13 -3.98 -0.53
N CYS A 191 -1.30 -4.00 0.52
CA CYS A 191 -1.34 -3.36 1.82
C CYS A 191 0.13 -3.39 2.31
#